data_AF-Q53I55-F1
#
_entry.id   AF-Q53I55-F1
#
_cell.length_a   1.000
_cell.length_b   1.000
_cell.length_c   1.000
_cell.angle_alpha   90.00
_cell.angle_beta   90.00
_cell.angle_gamma   90.00
#
_symmetry.space_group_name_H-M   'P 1'
#
loop_
_entity.id
_entity.type
_entity.pdbx_description
1 polymer ?
#
loop_
_entity_poly.entity_id
_entity_poly.type
_entity_poly.pdbx_seq_one_letter_code
_entity_poly.pdbx_strand_id
1 'polypeptide(L)'
;PVNRQLRSVFPGRPTRPGDRRRRHPHHHHHEEEEEEEEEWSHQVRRVRRPHRHHHHRKDRNGLEETLCTMKLRHNIGESTSPDAYNPQAGRFKTLTSIDFPILGWLGLAAEHGSNKNALFVPYYNVNANSILYVLNGSAWFQVVDCSGNAVFNGELNEGQVLTIPQNYAAAIKSLSDNFRYVAFKTNDIPQIATLAGANSEISALPLEVVAHAFNLNRAQARQLKNTNPYKFLVPPPQSQLRAVA
;
A
#
# COMPACT_ATOMS: atom_id res chain seq x y z
N PRO A 1 60.90 -26.13 -25.29
CA PRO A 1 60.30 -27.44 -24.96
C PRO A 1 58.76 -27.37 -25.11
N VAL A 2 58.15 -27.49 -26.30
CA VAL A 2 57.99 -28.65 -27.18
C VAL A 2 57.41 -29.90 -26.49
N ASN A 3 56.22 -30.30 -26.99
CA ASN A 3 55.54 -31.60 -26.96
C ASN A 3 54.81 -32.01 -25.65
N ARG A 4 53.62 -32.64 -25.70
CA ARG A 4 53.03 -33.49 -26.74
C ARG A 4 51.51 -33.66 -26.58
N GLN A 5 50.80 -33.75 -27.71
CA GLN A 5 49.43 -34.24 -27.88
C GLN A 5 49.30 -35.75 -27.61
N LEU A 6 48.07 -36.24 -27.42
CA LEU A 6 47.35 -37.25 -28.24
C LEU A 6 46.03 -37.66 -27.54
N ARG A 7 44.84 -37.41 -28.16
CA ARG A 7 43.93 -38.39 -28.85
C ARG A 7 43.41 -39.51 -27.92
N SER A 8 42.18 -40.03 -27.94
CA SER A 8 40.85 -39.87 -28.57
C SER A 8 40.06 -41.16 -28.23
N VAL A 9 38.75 -41.24 -28.54
CA VAL A 9 37.92 -42.48 -28.75
C VAL A 9 36.93 -42.88 -27.63
N PHE A 10 35.64 -42.67 -27.92
CA PHE A 10 34.45 -43.44 -27.47
C PHE A 10 34.35 -44.75 -28.29
N PRO A 11 33.72 -45.87 -27.85
CA PRO A 11 32.29 -45.92 -27.48
C PRO A 11 31.83 -47.02 -26.48
N GLY A 12 30.55 -46.99 -26.08
CA GLY A 12 29.83 -48.17 -25.56
C GLY A 12 28.87 -47.91 -24.40
N ARG A 13 27.55 -48.01 -24.65
CA ARG A 13 26.50 -48.23 -23.63
C ARG A 13 26.22 -49.74 -23.53
N PRO A 14 25.79 -50.24 -22.34
CA PRO A 14 24.46 -50.85 -22.27
C PRO A 14 23.63 -50.36 -21.05
N THR A 15 22.37 -50.79 -21.03
CA THR A 15 21.17 -50.25 -20.36
C THR A 15 20.88 -50.76 -18.94
N ARG A 16 20.46 -49.84 -18.02
CA ARG A 16 19.42 -49.81 -16.92
C ARG A 16 19.17 -51.07 -16.03
N PRO A 17 18.61 -50.98 -14.78
CA PRO A 17 17.68 -49.95 -14.23
C PRO A 17 17.89 -49.54 -12.74
N GLY A 18 17.19 -48.48 -12.27
CA GLY A 18 17.06 -48.23 -10.83
C GLY A 18 16.82 -46.77 -10.43
N ASP A 19 15.58 -46.46 -10.08
CA ASP A 19 15.00 -45.17 -9.72
C ASP A 19 15.65 -44.43 -8.54
N ARG A 20 15.67 -43.08 -8.63
CA ARG A 20 15.00 -42.15 -7.69
C ARG A 20 15.38 -40.70 -8.02
N ARG A 21 14.57 -40.07 -8.89
CA ARG A 21 14.53 -38.60 -9.02
C ARG A 21 13.75 -38.01 -7.84
N ARG A 22 14.41 -37.20 -7.01
CA ARG A 22 13.72 -36.21 -6.16
C ARG A 22 13.36 -35.02 -7.05
N ARG A 23 12.07 -34.82 -7.30
CA ARG A 23 11.53 -33.57 -7.88
C ARG A 23 11.25 -32.60 -6.73
N HIS A 24 11.83 -31.41 -6.82
CA HIS A 24 11.41 -30.24 -6.04
C HIS A 24 10.15 -29.62 -6.67
N PRO A 25 9.20 -29.08 -5.88
CA PRO A 25 7.98 -28.46 -6.38
C PRO A 25 8.23 -26.97 -6.62
N HIS A 26 8.40 -26.57 -7.89
CA HIS A 26 8.37 -25.17 -8.32
C HIS A 26 7.20 -24.88 -9.28
N HIS A 27 6.31 -25.85 -9.49
CA HIS A 27 5.18 -25.71 -10.41
C HIS A 27 3.90 -25.18 -9.73
N HIS A 28 3.70 -25.48 -8.44
CA HIS A 28 2.47 -25.11 -7.74
C HIS A 28 2.32 -23.60 -7.47
N HIS A 29 3.41 -22.87 -7.21
CA HIS A 29 3.31 -21.42 -6.95
C HIS A 29 2.96 -20.62 -8.20
N HIS A 30 3.46 -21.04 -9.37
CA HIS A 30 3.10 -20.41 -10.65
C HIS A 30 1.67 -20.76 -11.06
N GLU A 31 1.24 -21.99 -10.80
CA GLU A 31 -0.15 -22.41 -11.05
C GLU A 31 -1.14 -21.68 -10.13
N GLU A 32 -0.80 -21.44 -8.85
CA GLU A 32 -1.64 -20.67 -7.92
C GLU A 32 -1.73 -19.18 -8.31
N GLU A 33 -0.64 -18.55 -8.76
CA GLU A 33 -0.64 -17.16 -9.24
C GLU A 33 -1.38 -17.01 -10.58
N GLU A 34 -1.24 -18.00 -11.49
CA GLU A 34 -1.99 -18.04 -12.74
C GLU A 34 -3.49 -18.31 -12.51
N GLU A 35 -3.85 -19.16 -11.54
CA GLU A 35 -5.24 -19.39 -11.13
C GLU A 35 -5.86 -18.14 -10.48
N GLU A 36 -5.13 -17.39 -9.64
CA GLU A 36 -5.60 -16.12 -9.06
C GLU A 36 -5.78 -15.02 -10.12
N GLU A 37 -4.89 -14.92 -11.11
CA GLU A 37 -5.03 -13.99 -12.24
C GLU A 37 -6.16 -14.39 -13.20
N GLU A 38 -6.36 -15.69 -13.44
CA GLU A 38 -7.50 -16.20 -14.19
C GLU A 38 -8.82 -15.97 -13.46
N GLU A 39 -8.86 -16.10 -12.13
CA GLU A 39 -10.05 -15.85 -11.32
C GLU A 39 -10.38 -14.35 -11.25
N TRP A 40 -9.38 -13.49 -11.07
CA TRP A 40 -9.52 -12.02 -11.16
C TRP A 40 -10.01 -11.58 -12.55
N SER A 41 -9.42 -12.13 -13.61
CA SER A 41 -9.81 -11.80 -14.98
C SER A 41 -11.19 -12.38 -15.37
N HIS A 42 -11.58 -13.55 -14.84
CA HIS A 42 -12.93 -14.09 -14.95
C HIS A 42 -13.97 -13.26 -14.19
N GLN A 43 -13.61 -12.72 -13.02
CA GLN A 43 -14.48 -11.83 -12.25
C GLN A 43 -14.67 -10.49 -12.95
N VAL A 44 -13.60 -9.90 -13.50
CA VAL A 44 -13.64 -8.68 -14.33
C VAL A 44 -14.41 -8.90 -15.65
N ARG A 45 -14.30 -10.09 -16.26
CA ARG A 45 -15.07 -10.46 -17.47
C ARG A 45 -16.54 -10.76 -17.18
N ARG A 46 -16.89 -11.28 -16.01
CA ARG A 46 -18.30 -11.46 -15.59
C ARG A 46 -19.02 -10.13 -15.37
N VAL A 47 -18.31 -9.09 -14.92
CA VAL A 47 -18.85 -7.71 -14.81
C VAL A 47 -19.11 -7.08 -16.19
N ARG A 48 -18.55 -7.64 -17.28
CA ARG A 48 -18.62 -7.10 -18.65
C ARG A 48 -19.39 -8.00 -19.64
N ARG A 49 -20.44 -8.70 -19.22
CA ARG A 49 -21.37 -9.34 -20.18
C ARG A 49 -22.49 -8.38 -20.56
N PRO A 50 -22.60 -7.93 -21.82
CA PRO A 50 -23.79 -7.24 -22.29
C PRO A 50 -24.90 -8.28 -22.46
N HIS A 51 -25.98 -8.17 -21.67
CA HIS A 51 -27.20 -8.92 -21.91
C HIS A 51 -27.76 -8.55 -23.28
N ARG A 52 -27.87 -9.53 -24.18
CA ARG A 52 -28.61 -9.41 -25.44
C ARG A 52 -30.10 -9.15 -25.14
N HIS A 53 -30.64 -8.20 -25.89
CA HIS A 53 -31.95 -7.57 -25.74
C HIS A 53 -33.15 -8.54 -25.68
N HIS A 54 -34.02 -8.32 -24.70
CA HIS A 54 -35.46 -8.43 -24.89
C HIS A 54 -36.06 -7.02 -24.84
N HIS A 55 -36.77 -6.66 -25.91
CA HIS A 55 -37.44 -5.38 -26.08
C HIS A 55 -38.57 -5.19 -25.06
N HIS A 56 -38.44 -4.20 -24.18
CA HIS A 56 -39.57 -3.39 -23.73
C HIS A 56 -39.19 -1.91 -23.75
N ARG A 57 -40.04 -1.12 -24.42
CA ARG A 57 -39.99 0.36 -24.51
C ARG A 57 -40.17 1.01 -23.13
N LYS A 58 -39.65 2.25 -23.01
CA LYS A 58 -39.72 3.25 -21.92
C LYS A 58 -38.52 3.16 -20.96
N ASP A 59 -37.65 4.14 -20.78
CA ASP A 59 -37.61 5.55 -21.15
C ASP A 59 -36.15 5.91 -21.53
N ARG A 60 -35.97 6.86 -22.46
CA ARG A 60 -34.63 7.38 -22.74
C ARG A 60 -34.27 8.39 -21.66
N ASN A 61 -33.67 7.94 -20.56
CA ASN A 61 -33.03 8.86 -19.62
C ASN A 61 -31.87 9.53 -20.38
N GLY A 62 -31.96 10.83 -20.60
CA GLY A 62 -30.99 11.60 -21.37
C GLY A 62 -29.63 11.70 -20.66
N LEU A 63 -28.62 12.22 -21.37
CA LEU A 63 -27.35 12.64 -20.74
C LEU A 63 -27.57 13.72 -19.66
N GLU A 64 -28.69 14.45 -19.74
CA GLU A 64 -29.11 15.40 -18.70
C GLU A 64 -29.36 14.71 -17.36
N GLU A 65 -29.85 13.47 -17.36
CA GLU A 65 -30.10 12.75 -16.11
C GLU A 65 -28.83 12.16 -15.53
N THR A 66 -27.81 11.84 -16.33
CA THR A 66 -26.55 11.27 -15.83
C THR A 66 -25.55 12.33 -15.36
N LEU A 67 -25.51 13.50 -15.99
CA LEU A 67 -24.66 14.63 -15.58
C LEU A 67 -25.33 15.52 -14.51
N CYS A 68 -26.63 15.81 -14.62
CA CYS A 68 -27.31 16.69 -13.65
C CYS A 68 -27.70 15.99 -12.34
N THR A 69 -27.63 14.65 -12.28
CA THR A 69 -27.81 13.89 -11.02
C THR A 69 -26.49 13.38 -10.45
N MET A 70 -25.35 13.79 -11.00
CA MET A 70 -24.05 13.41 -10.44
C MET A 70 -23.98 13.77 -8.96
N LYS A 71 -23.54 12.81 -8.16
CA LYS A 71 -23.25 13.05 -6.75
C LYS A 71 -22.10 14.07 -6.68
N LEU A 72 -22.33 15.19 -6.00
CA LEU A 72 -21.34 16.27 -5.79
C LEU A 72 -20.82 16.34 -4.35
N ARG A 73 -21.33 15.49 -3.46
CA ARG A 73 -20.94 15.43 -2.05
C ARG A 73 -20.79 13.99 -1.58
N HIS A 74 -19.74 13.71 -0.84
CA HIS A 74 -19.48 12.43 -0.19
C HIS A 74 -19.00 12.66 1.25
N ASN A 75 -19.48 11.89 2.22
CA ASN A 75 -19.01 11.96 3.62
C ASN A 75 -17.93 10.91 3.84
N ILE A 76 -16.74 11.34 4.27
CA ILE A 76 -15.58 10.48 4.54
C ILE A 76 -15.23 10.39 6.03
N GLY A 77 -15.75 11.29 6.87
CA GLY A 77 -15.38 11.38 8.29
C GLY A 77 -15.97 10.25 9.13
N GLU A 78 -17.19 9.84 8.81
CA GLU A 78 -17.93 8.77 9.49
C GLU A 78 -17.96 7.47 8.69
N SER A 79 -17.03 7.30 7.74
CA SER A 79 -17.00 6.10 6.90
C SER A 79 -16.92 4.82 7.75
N THR A 80 -17.83 3.89 7.46
CA THR A 80 -17.90 2.54 8.06
C THR A 80 -16.94 1.56 7.39
N SER A 81 -16.32 1.94 6.26
CA SER A 81 -15.38 1.12 5.49
C SER A 81 -14.02 1.83 5.32
N PRO A 82 -13.26 2.03 6.41
CA PRO A 82 -11.92 2.62 6.35
C PRO A 82 -10.93 1.73 5.60
N ASP A 83 -9.91 2.32 4.98
CA ASP A 83 -8.86 1.58 4.27
C ASP A 83 -7.87 0.93 5.25
N ALA A 84 -7.67 1.56 6.41
CA ALA A 84 -7.04 0.92 7.55
C ALA A 84 -7.76 1.27 8.85
N TYR A 85 -7.86 0.28 9.73
CA TYR A 85 -8.48 0.39 11.03
C TYR A 85 -7.70 -0.41 12.06
N ASN A 86 -7.41 0.22 13.19
CA ASN A 86 -6.93 -0.43 14.39
C ASN A 86 -7.65 0.21 15.58
N PRO A 87 -8.39 -0.55 16.41
CA PRO A 87 -9.21 0.02 17.50
C PRO A 87 -8.39 0.83 18.52
N GLN A 88 -7.12 0.47 18.70
CA GLN A 88 -6.17 1.11 19.62
C GLN A 88 -5.38 2.25 18.97
N ALA A 89 -5.31 2.33 17.64
CA ALA A 89 -4.49 3.33 16.94
C ALA A 89 -5.32 4.37 16.17
N GLY A 90 -6.49 4.00 15.65
CA GLY A 90 -7.33 4.87 14.84
C GLY A 90 -7.76 4.25 13.51
N ARG A 91 -8.11 5.12 12.57
CA ARG A 91 -8.54 4.75 11.21
C ARG A 91 -8.20 5.84 10.21
N PHE A 92 -8.04 5.45 8.95
CA PHE A 92 -8.07 6.41 7.86
C PHE A 92 -8.81 5.86 6.64
N LYS A 93 -9.35 6.76 5.83
CA LYS A 93 -10.05 6.47 4.58
C LYS A 93 -9.60 7.43 3.50
N THR A 94 -9.32 6.90 2.32
CA THR A 94 -9.08 7.64 1.08
C THR A 94 -10.33 7.53 0.21
N LEU A 95 -10.81 8.68 -0.26
CA LEU A 95 -11.86 8.82 -1.25
C LEU A 95 -11.22 9.11 -2.60
N THR A 96 -11.44 8.20 -3.54
CA THR A 96 -10.83 8.22 -4.88
C THR A 96 -11.90 8.33 -5.96
N SER A 97 -11.50 8.45 -7.23
CA SER A 97 -12.42 8.36 -8.37
C SER A 97 -13.17 7.04 -8.48
N ILE A 98 -12.69 5.97 -7.83
CA ILE A 98 -13.38 4.68 -7.74
C ILE A 98 -14.66 4.81 -6.89
N ASP A 99 -14.57 5.52 -5.77
CA ASP A 99 -15.70 5.72 -4.84
C ASP A 99 -16.58 6.92 -5.22
N PHE A 100 -15.99 7.92 -5.88
CA PHE A 100 -16.61 9.20 -6.17
C PHE A 100 -16.19 9.74 -7.55
N PRO A 101 -16.86 9.32 -8.64
CA PRO A 101 -16.39 9.49 -10.02
C PRO A 101 -16.01 10.91 -10.46
N ILE A 102 -16.63 11.95 -9.90
CA ILE A 102 -16.29 13.34 -10.21
C ILE A 102 -14.82 13.67 -9.91
N LEU A 103 -14.21 12.96 -8.95
CA LEU A 103 -12.80 13.10 -8.61
C LEU A 103 -11.87 12.77 -9.77
N GLY A 104 -12.29 11.87 -10.68
CA GLY A 104 -11.52 11.55 -11.88
C GLY A 104 -11.43 12.73 -12.85
N TRP A 105 -12.49 13.54 -12.96
CA TRP A 105 -12.47 14.76 -13.78
C TRP A 105 -11.68 15.90 -13.11
N LEU A 106 -11.71 15.96 -11.78
CA LEU A 106 -10.96 16.95 -11.02
C LEU A 106 -9.47 16.62 -10.92
N GLY A 107 -9.10 15.34 -11.08
CA GLY A 107 -7.74 14.86 -10.83
C GLY A 107 -7.36 14.96 -9.35
N LEU A 108 -8.33 14.79 -8.44
CA LEU A 108 -8.16 15.00 -7.00
C LEU A 108 -8.66 13.81 -6.19
N ALA A 109 -8.11 13.62 -5.00
CA ALA A 109 -8.62 12.71 -3.99
C ALA A 109 -8.64 13.37 -2.61
N ALA A 110 -9.32 12.76 -1.66
CA ALA A 110 -9.36 13.24 -0.28
C ALA A 110 -9.15 12.09 0.70
N GLU A 111 -8.34 12.31 1.73
CA GLU A 111 -8.08 11.38 2.81
C GLU A 111 -8.64 11.97 4.11
N HIS A 112 -9.23 11.14 4.97
CA HIS A 112 -9.60 11.52 6.32
C HIS A 112 -9.03 10.51 7.32
N GLY A 113 -8.27 11.02 8.29
CA GLY A 113 -7.69 10.21 9.37
C GLY A 113 -8.23 10.61 10.73
N SER A 114 -8.35 9.63 11.62
CA SER A 114 -8.70 9.79 13.03
C SER A 114 -7.83 8.87 13.86
N ASN A 115 -6.86 9.43 14.58
CA ASN A 115 -5.82 8.69 15.29
C ASN A 115 -5.95 8.87 16.82
N LYS A 116 -5.54 7.84 17.56
CA LYS A 116 -5.61 7.75 19.03
C LYS A 116 -4.22 7.60 19.63
N ASN A 117 -3.52 8.71 19.87
CA ASN A 117 -2.13 8.72 20.35
C ASN A 117 -1.22 7.71 19.60
N ALA A 118 -1.45 7.59 18.30
CA ALA A 118 -0.84 6.61 17.43
C ALA A 118 0.15 7.24 16.47
N LEU A 119 1.05 6.41 15.96
CA LEU A 119 1.95 6.76 14.89
C LEU A 119 1.37 6.27 13.55
N PHE A 120 1.17 7.18 12.60
CA PHE A 120 1.14 6.82 11.19
C PHE A 120 2.59 6.58 10.76
N VAL A 121 2.89 5.35 10.34
CA VAL A 121 4.25 4.91 9.98
C VAL A 121 4.85 5.83 8.91
N PRO A 122 6.19 5.99 8.87
CA PRO A 122 6.81 6.75 7.80
C PRO A 122 6.36 6.26 6.42
N TYR A 123 5.95 7.18 5.56
CA TYR A 123 5.41 6.91 4.23
C TYR A 123 5.77 8.02 3.24
N TYR A 124 5.58 7.78 1.95
CA TYR A 124 5.58 8.85 0.94
C TYR A 124 4.41 8.67 -0.04
N ASN A 125 3.97 9.77 -0.65
CA ASN A 125 2.98 9.75 -1.72
C ASN A 125 3.70 9.58 -3.06
N VAL A 126 3.38 8.52 -3.80
CA VAL A 126 4.11 8.15 -5.03
C VAL A 126 3.78 9.06 -6.21
N ASN A 127 2.51 9.43 -6.36
CA ASN A 127 1.95 10.10 -7.55
C ASN A 127 1.11 11.35 -7.23
N ALA A 128 1.20 11.88 -6.00
CA ALA A 128 0.40 13.02 -5.58
C ALA A 128 1.13 13.89 -4.55
N ASN A 129 0.90 15.21 -4.59
CA ASN A 129 1.12 16.08 -3.44
C ASN A 129 -0.05 15.90 -2.46
N SER A 130 0.20 16.16 -1.18
CA SER A 130 -0.81 16.09 -0.12
C SER A 130 -0.90 17.41 0.62
N ILE A 131 -2.09 18.00 0.68
CA ILE A 131 -2.38 19.23 1.41
C ILE A 131 -3.23 18.85 2.61
N LEU A 132 -2.61 18.76 3.78
CA LEU A 132 -3.22 18.30 5.02
C LEU A 132 -3.71 19.48 5.85
N TYR A 133 -4.94 19.40 6.35
CA TYR A 133 -5.55 20.34 7.30
C TYR A 133 -5.95 19.61 8.58
N VAL A 134 -5.55 20.14 9.73
CA VAL A 134 -5.90 19.56 11.03
C VAL A 134 -7.30 19.98 11.43
N LEU A 135 -8.19 18.98 11.56
CA LEU A 135 -9.60 19.18 11.92
C LEU A 135 -9.83 19.28 13.42
N ASN A 136 -9.02 18.59 14.23
CA ASN A 136 -9.17 18.55 15.69
C ASN A 136 -7.91 17.97 16.35
N GLY A 137 -7.55 18.48 17.52
CA GLY A 137 -6.41 18.01 18.31
C GLY A 137 -5.06 18.45 17.72
N SER A 138 -3.99 17.72 18.05
CA SER A 138 -2.65 18.02 17.54
C SER A 138 -1.84 16.75 17.25
N ALA A 139 -0.84 16.89 16.39
CA ALA A 139 0.11 15.84 16.07
C ALA A 139 1.49 16.40 15.75
N TRP A 140 2.51 15.61 16.06
CA TRP A 140 3.88 15.86 15.62
C TRP A 140 4.07 15.34 14.19
N PHE A 141 4.55 16.20 13.30
CA PHE A 141 4.86 15.88 11.92
C PHE A 141 6.36 16.00 11.66
N GLN A 142 6.88 15.05 10.90
CA GLN A 142 8.22 15.13 10.33
C GLN A 142 8.12 14.91 8.83
N VAL A 143 8.72 15.78 8.03
CA VAL A 143 8.78 15.69 6.57
C VAL A 143 10.24 15.76 6.13
N VAL A 144 10.65 14.81 5.30
CA VAL A 144 12.02 14.62 4.82
C VAL A 144 12.07 14.69 3.30
N ASP A 145 13.01 15.48 2.77
CA ASP A 145 13.23 15.64 1.33
C ASP A 145 14.12 14.53 0.73
N CYS A 146 14.36 14.60 -0.58
CA CYS A 146 15.21 13.64 -1.30
C CYS A 146 16.70 13.69 -0.91
N SER A 147 17.15 14.74 -0.22
CA SER A 147 18.52 14.86 0.30
C SER A 147 18.65 14.28 1.70
N GLY A 148 17.55 13.81 2.30
CA GLY A 148 17.51 13.32 3.68
C GLY A 148 17.38 14.44 4.73
N ASN A 149 17.10 15.67 4.32
CA ASN A 149 16.93 16.79 5.26
C ASN A 149 15.50 16.81 5.81
N ALA A 150 15.37 17.01 7.12
CA ALA A 150 14.07 17.25 7.75
C ALA A 150 13.60 18.68 7.44
N VAL A 151 12.92 18.87 6.32
CA VAL A 151 12.38 20.17 5.86
C VAL A 151 11.22 20.66 6.72
N PHE A 152 10.58 19.76 7.45
CA PHE A 152 9.64 20.11 8.52
C PHE A 152 9.79 19.12 9.68
N ASN A 153 9.79 19.62 10.91
CA ASN A 153 9.81 18.80 12.12
C ASN A 153 9.18 19.60 13.27
N GLY A 154 7.90 19.35 13.55
CA GLY A 154 7.19 20.11 14.57
C GLY A 154 5.74 19.69 14.76
N GLU A 155 5.09 20.31 15.75
CA GLU A 155 3.69 20.09 16.05
C GLU A 155 2.77 20.93 15.15
N LEU A 156 1.67 20.32 14.72
CA LEU A 156 0.54 21.01 14.09
C LEU A 156 -0.71 20.84 14.93
N ASN A 157 -1.42 21.95 15.10
CA ASN A 157 -2.64 22.09 15.86
C ASN A 157 -3.84 22.28 14.92
N GLU A 158 -5.04 22.16 15.48
CA GLU A 158 -6.30 22.46 14.82
C GLU A 158 -6.27 23.79 14.06
N GLY A 159 -6.78 23.78 12.83
CA GLY A 159 -6.80 24.95 11.95
C GLY A 159 -5.54 25.16 11.12
N GLN A 160 -4.46 24.41 11.38
CA GLN A 160 -3.21 24.53 10.62
C GLN A 160 -3.18 23.62 9.39
N VAL A 161 -2.43 24.06 8.36
CA VAL A 161 -2.23 23.35 7.09
C VAL A 161 -0.77 22.97 6.93
N LEU A 162 -0.50 21.79 6.39
CA LEU A 162 0.82 21.36 5.94
C LEU A 162 0.73 20.73 4.55
N THR A 163 1.57 21.21 3.64
CA THR A 163 1.76 20.59 2.33
C THR A 163 2.93 19.62 2.39
N ILE A 164 2.67 18.36 2.02
CA ILE A 164 3.67 17.31 1.86
C ILE A 164 3.80 17.06 0.36
N PRO A 165 4.90 17.51 -0.27
CA PRO A 165 5.11 17.30 -1.70
C PRO A 165 5.20 15.81 -2.05
N GLN A 166 4.90 15.49 -3.30
CA GLN A 166 5.07 14.14 -3.84
C GLN A 166 6.50 13.63 -3.58
N ASN A 167 6.62 12.35 -3.21
CA ASN A 167 7.88 11.66 -2.87
C ASN A 167 8.64 12.15 -1.64
N TYR A 168 8.13 13.15 -0.90
CA TYR A 168 8.69 13.49 0.40
C TYR A 168 8.21 12.47 1.42
N ALA A 169 9.14 11.98 2.25
CA ALA A 169 8.78 11.05 3.31
C ALA A 169 8.17 11.82 4.48
N ALA A 170 7.07 11.33 5.02
CA ALA A 170 6.37 11.93 6.14
C ALA A 170 6.06 10.90 7.23
N ALA A 171 6.07 11.33 8.48
CA ALA A 171 5.57 10.56 9.62
C ALA A 171 4.70 11.45 10.50
N ILE A 172 3.63 10.88 11.05
CA ILE A 172 2.64 11.63 11.84
C ILE A 172 2.44 10.91 13.16
N LYS A 173 2.74 11.57 14.27
CA LYS A 173 2.48 11.05 15.61
C LYS A 173 1.41 11.89 16.28
N SER A 174 0.23 11.31 16.48
CA SER A 174 -0.85 11.92 17.25
C SER A 174 -0.39 12.23 18.67
N LEU A 175 -0.67 13.44 19.16
CA LEU A 175 -0.36 13.86 20.53
C LEU A 175 -1.58 13.80 21.46
N SER A 176 -2.77 13.53 20.89
CA SER A 176 -4.01 13.30 21.63
C SER A 176 -4.71 12.00 21.19
N ASP A 177 -5.73 11.58 21.93
CA ASP A 177 -6.58 10.42 21.57
C ASP A 177 -7.66 10.74 20.52
N ASN A 178 -7.69 11.97 20.02
CA ASN A 178 -8.75 12.47 19.14
C ASN A 178 -8.23 13.30 17.96
N PHE A 179 -6.97 13.11 17.56
CA PHE A 179 -6.40 13.81 16.41
C PHE A 179 -7.15 13.44 15.14
N ARG A 180 -7.66 14.44 14.42
CA ARG A 180 -8.35 14.26 13.15
C ARG A 180 -7.79 15.23 12.12
N TYR A 181 -7.70 14.76 10.89
CA TYR A 181 -7.24 15.57 9.77
C TYR A 181 -7.99 15.19 8.48
N VAL A 182 -7.99 16.12 7.53
CA VAL A 182 -8.32 15.86 6.13
C VAL A 182 -7.11 16.20 5.29
N ALA A 183 -6.80 15.38 4.27
CA ALA A 183 -5.74 15.67 3.32
C ALA A 183 -6.25 15.60 1.88
N PHE A 184 -6.07 16.66 1.12
CA PHE A 184 -6.40 16.70 -0.30
C PHE A 184 -5.18 16.26 -1.11
N LYS A 185 -5.39 15.35 -2.07
CA LYS A 185 -4.30 14.81 -2.90
C LYS A 185 -4.49 15.20 -4.36
N THR A 186 -3.39 15.59 -5.01
CA THR A 186 -3.39 16.10 -6.39
C THR A 186 -3.36 14.99 -7.45
N ASN A 187 -4.05 13.88 -7.17
CA ASN A 187 -4.27 12.76 -8.07
C ASN A 187 -5.57 12.07 -7.64
N ASP A 188 -6.35 11.54 -8.57
CA ASP A 188 -7.65 10.92 -8.29
C ASP A 188 -7.54 9.49 -7.73
N ILE A 189 -6.41 8.82 -7.97
CA ILE A 189 -6.06 7.52 -7.40
C ILE A 189 -4.65 7.61 -6.78
N PRO A 190 -4.51 8.32 -5.64
CA PRO A 190 -3.21 8.53 -5.01
C PRO A 190 -2.68 7.22 -4.42
N GLN A 191 -1.39 6.95 -4.64
CA GLN A 191 -0.70 5.79 -4.09
C GLN A 191 0.21 6.19 -2.92
N ILE A 192 0.11 5.43 -1.83
CA ILE A 192 0.92 5.59 -0.62
C ILE A 192 1.86 4.40 -0.52
N ALA A 193 3.16 4.67 -0.39
CA ALA A 193 4.17 3.67 -0.08
C ALA A 193 4.63 3.84 1.36
N THR A 194 4.50 2.79 2.19
CA THR A 194 4.95 2.81 3.58
C THR A 194 6.39 2.32 3.67
N LEU A 195 7.20 2.97 4.50
CA LEU A 195 8.59 2.61 4.73
C LEU A 195 8.77 1.61 5.88
N ALA A 196 7.79 1.52 6.79
CA ALA A 196 7.81 0.58 7.92
C ALA A 196 6.46 -0.09 8.15
N GLY A 197 6.49 -1.25 8.81
CA GLY A 197 5.31 -2.07 9.09
C GLY A 197 5.09 -3.20 8.08
N ALA A 198 3.98 -3.91 8.23
CA ALA A 198 3.61 -4.99 7.32
C ALA A 198 3.40 -4.47 5.89
N ASN A 199 3.94 -5.19 4.91
CA ASN A 199 3.90 -4.85 3.48
C ASN A 199 4.46 -3.45 3.15
N SER A 200 5.44 -2.99 3.92
CA SER A 200 6.25 -1.80 3.63
C SER A 200 7.40 -2.11 2.67
N GLU A 201 7.97 -1.06 2.07
CA GLU A 201 9.17 -1.13 1.23
C GLU A 201 10.31 -1.91 1.91
N ILE A 202 10.61 -1.62 3.18
CA ILE A 202 11.66 -2.34 3.93
C ILE A 202 11.30 -3.82 4.12
N SER A 203 10.02 -4.13 4.41
CA SER A 203 9.59 -5.52 4.59
C SER A 203 9.63 -6.33 3.29
N ALA A 204 9.43 -5.68 2.13
CA ALA A 204 9.46 -6.29 0.82
C ALA A 204 10.89 -6.62 0.33
N LEU A 205 11.90 -5.85 0.78
CA LEU A 205 13.29 -6.09 0.39
C LEU A 205 13.84 -7.43 0.91
N PRO A 206 14.68 -8.16 0.16
CA PRO A 206 15.37 -9.35 0.66
C PRO A 206 16.17 -9.04 1.93
N LEU A 207 16.21 -10.00 2.86
CA LEU A 207 16.85 -9.81 4.17
C LEU A 207 18.32 -9.35 4.04
N GLU A 208 19.06 -9.91 3.09
CA GLU A 208 20.47 -9.58 2.86
C GLU A 208 20.65 -8.17 2.28
N VAL A 209 19.69 -7.69 1.47
CA VAL A 209 19.72 -6.31 0.95
C VAL A 209 19.58 -5.32 2.11
N VAL A 210 18.64 -5.57 3.03
CA VAL A 210 18.47 -4.75 4.24
C VAL A 210 19.72 -4.81 5.12
N ALA A 211 20.26 -6.02 5.36
CA ALA A 211 21.45 -6.20 6.18
C ALA A 211 22.65 -5.40 5.64
N HIS A 212 22.93 -5.49 4.34
CA HIS A 212 24.06 -4.79 3.73
C HIS A 212 23.82 -3.29 3.54
N ALA A 213 22.63 -2.86 3.15
CA ALA A 213 22.33 -1.43 2.92
C ALA A 213 22.41 -0.61 4.21
N PHE A 214 21.99 -1.17 5.34
CA PHE A 214 21.99 -0.50 6.64
C PHE A 214 23.15 -0.90 7.55
N ASN A 215 24.10 -1.72 7.06
CA ASN A 215 25.21 -2.27 7.83
C ASN A 215 24.75 -2.95 9.15
N LEU A 216 23.75 -3.83 9.03
CA LEU A 216 23.14 -4.58 10.13
C LEU A 216 23.52 -6.05 10.06
N ASN A 217 23.62 -6.71 11.22
CA ASN A 217 23.68 -8.17 11.23
C ASN A 217 22.31 -8.78 10.88
N ARG A 218 22.29 -10.08 10.57
CA ARG A 218 21.07 -10.79 10.14
C ARG A 218 19.93 -10.75 11.18
N ALA A 219 20.25 -10.73 12.48
CA ALA A 219 19.24 -10.65 13.53
C ALA A 219 18.63 -9.24 13.61
N GLN A 220 19.46 -8.20 13.52
CA GLN A 220 19.03 -6.79 13.47
C GLN A 220 18.19 -6.50 12.22
N ALA A 221 18.60 -7.01 11.05
CA ALA A 221 17.84 -6.85 9.82
C ALA A 221 16.46 -7.54 9.92
N ARG A 222 16.39 -8.74 10.51
CA ARG A 222 15.10 -9.40 10.80
C ARG A 222 14.24 -8.58 11.75
N GLN A 223 14.83 -8.00 12.79
CA GLN A 223 14.13 -7.14 13.73
C GLN A 223 13.55 -5.91 13.01
N LEU A 224 14.37 -5.20 12.23
CA LEU A 224 13.94 -4.03 11.45
C LEU A 224 12.75 -4.37 10.53
N LYS A 225 12.79 -5.53 9.86
CA LYS A 225 11.71 -5.97 8.97
C LYS A 225 10.43 -6.37 9.71
N ASN A 226 10.55 -7.02 10.86
CA ASN A 226 9.44 -7.80 11.44
C ASN A 226 8.91 -7.25 12.79
N THR A 227 9.56 -6.26 13.40
CA THR A 227 9.14 -5.73 14.71
C THR A 227 7.75 -5.09 14.69
N ASN A 228 7.38 -4.46 13.57
CA ASN A 228 6.07 -3.81 13.44
C ASN A 228 5.13 -4.69 12.60
N PRO A 229 4.17 -5.41 13.22
CA PRO A 229 3.21 -6.23 12.48
C PRO A 229 2.08 -5.41 11.85
N TYR A 230 1.97 -4.12 12.16
CA TYR A 230 0.86 -3.27 11.71
C TYR A 230 1.15 -2.63 10.36
N LYS A 231 0.09 -2.41 9.57
CA LYS A 231 0.11 -1.61 8.35
C LYS A 231 -0.46 -0.21 8.65
N PHE A 232 0.21 0.84 8.19
CA PHE A 232 -0.14 2.26 8.37
C PHE A 232 -0.13 2.80 9.80
N LEU A 233 -0.95 2.25 10.71
CA LEU A 233 -1.16 2.80 12.05
C LEU A 233 -0.56 1.89 13.12
N VAL A 234 0.33 2.44 13.94
CA VAL A 234 0.96 1.76 15.08
C VAL A 234 0.36 2.30 16.38
N PRO A 235 -0.26 1.45 17.21
CA PRO A 235 -0.85 1.87 18.47
C PRO A 235 0.25 2.22 19.50
N PRO A 236 -0.06 3.04 20.53
CA PRO A 236 0.91 3.44 21.54
C PRO A 236 1.43 2.23 22.34
N PRO A 237 2.69 2.25 22.83
CA PRO A 237 3.33 1.09 23.48
C PRO A 237 2.53 0.49 24.64
N GLN A 238 1.86 1.31 25.44
CA GLN A 238 1.05 0.87 26.59
C GLN A 238 -0.15 -0.02 26.18
N SER A 239 -0.65 0.15 24.96
CA SER A 239 -1.78 -0.62 24.43
C SER A 239 -1.36 -1.96 23.81
N GLN A 240 -0.10 -2.07 23.37
CA GLN A 240 0.47 -3.31 22.82
C GLN A 240 0.65 -4.39 23.89
N LEU A 241 0.96 -4.00 25.14
CA LEU A 241 1.06 -4.92 26.28
C LEU A 241 -0.27 -5.61 26.64
N ARG A 242 -1.41 -4.99 26.32
CA ARG A 242 -2.74 -5.57 26.58
C ARG A 242 -3.22 -6.52 25.48
N ALA A 243 -2.61 -6.49 24.30
CA ALA A 243 -2.99 -7.36 23.17
C ALA A 243 -2.25 -8.71 23.19
N VAL A 244 -1.27 -8.87 24.08
CA VAL A 244 -0.42 -10.08 24.22
C VAL A 244 -0.76 -10.85 25.51
N ALA A 245 -1.71 -10.35 26.32
CA ALA A 245 -2.18 -10.97 27.56
C ALA A 245 -3.52 -11.69 27.37
#